data_AF-A0A8R2JLG8-F1
#
_entry.id   AF-A0A8R2JLG8-F1
#
_cell.length_a   1.000
_cell.length_b   1.000
_cell.length_c   1.000
_cell.angle_alpha   90.00
_cell.angle_beta   90.00
_cell.angle_gamma   90.00
#
_symmetry.space_group_name_H-M   'P 1'
#
loop_
_entity.id
_entity.type
_entity.pdbx_description
1 polymer ?
#
loop_
_entity_poly.entity_id
_entity_poly.type
_entity_poly.pdbx_seq_one_letter_code
_entity_poly.pdbx_strand_id
1 'polypeptide(L)' 'MFNCVLCDKVYVHKRDLNRHDKTHNGSVISCGICFKTFVQRNNLNIHVQKCHKIAKDTPEFHSAIRIGGAMGI' A
#
# COMPACT_ATOMS: atom_id res chain seq x y z
N MET A 1 12.39 -8.52 18.77
CA MET A 1 11.01 -8.91 18.45
C MET A 1 10.12 -7.69 18.64
N PHE A 2 9.28 -7.36 17.68
CA PHE A 2 8.41 -6.17 17.71
C PHE A 2 6.96 -6.60 17.51
N ASN A 3 6.11 -6.33 18.50
CA ASN A 3 4.73 -6.80 18.53
C ASN A 3 3.78 -5.68 18.11
N CYS A 4 2.75 -6.02 17.34
CA CYS A 4 1.65 -5.10 17.12
C CYS A 4 0.80 -4.98 18.38
N VAL A 5 0.34 -3.78 18.69
CA VAL A 5 -0.53 -3.53 19.85
C VAL A 5 -2.02 -3.71 19.52
N LEU A 6 -2.35 -3.76 18.22
CA LEU A 6 -3.72 -3.88 17.71
C LEU A 6 -4.07 -5.30 17.26
N CYS A 7 -3.08 -6.19 17.14
CA CYS A 7 -3.28 -7.61 16.83
C CYS A 7 -2.09 -8.46 17.29
N ASP A 8 -2.24 -9.79 17.27
CA ASP A 8 -1.23 -10.73 17.78
C ASP A 8 -0.02 -10.95 16.85
N LYS A 9 0.22 -10.04 15.88
CA LYS A 9 1.32 -10.20 14.92
C LYS A 9 2.63 -9.73 15.50
N VAL A 10 3.66 -10.53 15.23
CA VAL A 10 5.02 -10.30 15.71
C VAL A 10 5.99 -10.25 14.54
N TYR A 11 6.89 -9.27 14.59
CA TYR A 11 7.85 -8.97 13.53
C TYR A 11 9.28 -9.00 14.06
N VAL A 12 10.21 -9.45 13.21
CA VAL A 12 11.63 -9.50 13.54
C VAL A 12 12.24 -8.09 13.57
N HIS A 13 11.83 -7.21 12.65
CA HIS A 13 12.35 -5.85 12.54
C HIS A 13 11.27 -4.79 12.79
N LYS A 14 11.68 -3.65 13.38
CA LYS A 14 10.81 -2.49 13.62
C LYS A 14 10.18 -1.95 12.33
N ARG A 15 10.94 -1.98 11.21
CA ARG A 15 10.44 -1.54 9.89
C ARG A 15 9.23 -2.36 9.41
N ASP A 16 9.21 -3.66 9.74
CA ASP A 16 8.14 -4.55 9.32
C ASP A 16 6.87 -4.32 10.16
N LEU A 17 7.03 -4.10 11.47
CA LEU A 17 5.95 -3.64 12.35
C LEU A 17 5.39 -2.29 11.88
N ASN A 18 6.25 -1.29 11.61
CA ASN A 18 5.81 0.03 11.18
C ASN A 18 5.07 0.00 9.83
N ARG A 19 5.46 -0.89 8.92
CA ARG A 19 4.74 -1.12 7.66
C ARG A 19 3.39 -1.78 7.91
N HIS A 20 3.34 -2.75 8.83
CA HIS A 20 2.10 -3.41 9.21
C HIS A 20 1.14 -2.45 9.91
N ASP A 21 1.61 -1.53 10.73
CA ASP A 21 0.75 -0.57 11.44
C ASP A 21 -0.16 0.24 10.49
N LYS A 22 0.33 0.51 9.27
CA LYS A 22 -0.45 1.13 8.19
C LYS A 22 -1.69 0.33 7.78
N THR A 23 -1.72 -0.99 8.01
CA THR A 23 -2.91 -1.84 7.79
C THR A 23 -4.03 -1.49 8.75
N HIS A 24 -3.70 -1.01 9.95
CA HIS A 24 -4.67 -0.59 10.95
C HIS A 24 -5.10 0.86 10.76
N ASN A 25 -4.15 1.75 10.45
CA ASN A 25 -4.42 3.19 10.28
C ASN A 25 -5.09 3.53 8.93
N GLY A 26 -5.41 2.55 8.09
CA GLY A 26 -6.06 2.80 6.79
C GLY A 26 -5.23 3.66 5.83
N SER A 27 -3.92 3.80 6.06
CA SER A 27 -3.03 4.56 5.17
C SER A 27 -2.70 3.69 3.95
N VAL A 28 -3.69 3.60 3.07
CA VAL A 28 -3.68 2.78 1.86
C VAL A 28 -3.51 3.63 0.61
N ILE A 29 -2.78 3.06 -0.35
CA ILE A 29 -2.60 3.64 -1.67
C ILE A 29 -3.65 3.00 -2.57
N SER A 30 -4.37 3.80 -3.35
CA SER A 30 -5.40 3.30 -4.26
C SER A 30 -4.90 3.28 -5.70
N CYS A 31 -5.40 2.31 -6.47
CA CYS A 31 -5.22 2.29 -7.91
C CYS A 31 -6.06 3.40 -8.55
N GLY A 32 -5.45 4.24 -9.37
CA GLY A 32 -6.14 5.30 -10.09
C GLY A 32 -7.10 4.81 -11.19
N ILE A 33 -7.05 3.52 -11.52
CA ILE A 33 -7.82 2.92 -12.62
C ILE A 33 -9.06 2.20 -12.08
N CYS A 34 -8.88 1.32 -11.09
CA CYS A 34 -9.97 0.52 -10.51
C CYS A 34 -10.26 0.82 -9.04
N PHE A 35 -9.58 1.78 -8.44
CA PHE A 35 -9.76 2.21 -7.04
C PHE A 35 -9.50 1.14 -5.97
N LYS A 36 -8.99 -0.04 -6.34
CA LYS A 36 -8.51 -1.04 -5.36
C LYS A 36 -7.42 -0.45 -4.47
N THR A 37 -7.51 -0.71 -3.18
CA THR A 37 -6.59 -0.21 -2.15
C THR A 37 -5.51 -1.23 -1.80
N PHE A 38 -4.29 -0.74 -1.59
CA PHE A 38 -3.11 -1.52 -1.26
C PHE A 38 -2.33 -0.83 -0.14
N VAL A 39 -1.88 -1.61 0.85
CA VAL A 39 -1.07 -1.05 1.96
C VAL A 39 0.36 -0.73 1.53
N GLN A 40 0.83 -1.35 0.44
CA GLN A 40 2.21 -1.20 -0.04
C GLN A 40 2.25 -0.78 -1.50
N ARG A 41 3.15 0.17 -1.83
CA ARG A 41 3.34 0.67 -3.20
C ARG A 41 3.76 -0.43 -4.18
N ASN A 42 4.64 -1.34 -3.76
CA ASN A 42 5.06 -2.47 -4.59
C ASN A 42 3.87 -3.37 -4.99
N ASN A 43 2.93 -3.59 -4.06
CA ASN A 43 1.74 -4.40 -4.33
C ASN A 43 0.84 -3.72 -5.37
N LEU A 44 0.66 -2.39 -5.27
CA LEU A 44 -0.04 -1.62 -6.29
C LEU A 44 0.69 -1.66 -7.64
N ASN A 45 2.02 -1.56 -7.65
CA ASN A 45 2.81 -1.63 -8.88
C ASN A 45 2.60 -2.97 -9.60
N ILE A 46 2.66 -4.07 -8.85
CA ILE A 46 2.43 -5.41 -9.37
C ILE A 46 0.99 -5.54 -9.88
N HIS A 47 0.02 -4.99 -9.14
CA HIS A 47 -1.37 -4.97 -9.56
C HIS A 47 -1.57 -4.23 -10.89
N VAL A 48 -1.02 -3.03 -11.03
CA VAL A 48 -1.15 -2.24 -12.27
C VAL A 48 -0.50 -2.96 -13.46
N GLN A 49 0.67 -3.57 -13.26
CA GLN A 49 1.34 -4.36 -14.31
C GLN A 49 0.56 -5.63 -14.69
N LYS A 50 -0.04 -6.34 -13.73
CA LYS A 50 -0.69 -7.63 -14.01
C LYS A 50 -2.17 -7.52 -14.36
N CYS A 51 -2.90 -6.66 -13.68
CA CYS A 51 -4.34 -6.47 -13.85
C CYS A 51 -4.65 -5.46 -14.96
N HIS A 52 -3.86 -4.39 -15.06
CA HIS A 52 -4.06 -3.33 -16.06
C HIS A 52 -3.06 -3.40 -17.21
N LYS A 53 -2.06 -4.29 -17.15
CA LYS A 53 -1.04 -4.50 -18.20
C LYS A 53 -0.26 -3.23 -18.56
N ILE A 54 -0.12 -2.31 -17.59
CA ILE A 54 0.60 -1.06 -17.77
C ILE A 54 2.05 -1.26 -17.31
N ALA A 55 3.00 -1.02 -18.22
CA ALA A 55 4.41 -1.13 -17.93
C ALA A 55 4.89 0.02 -17.03
N LYS A 56 5.80 -0.29 -16.09
CA LYS A 56 6.33 0.66 -15.10
C LYS A 56 7.04 1.89 -15.69
N ASP A 57 7.48 1.81 -16.94
CA ASP A 57 8.20 2.85 -17.67
C ASP A 57 7.27 3.91 -18.28
N THR A 58 5.96 3.62 -18.32
CA THR A 58 4.98 4.50 -18.94
C THR A 58 4.54 5.63 -17.99
N PRO A 59 4.30 6.85 -18.50
CA PRO A 59 3.75 7.94 -17.69
C PRO A 59 2.36 7.60 -17.09
N GLU A 60 1.60 6.72 -17.73
CA GLU A 60 0.34 6.17 -17.26
C GLU A 60 0.51 5.38 -15.95
N PHE A 61 1.65 4.69 -15.78
CA PHE A 61 1.95 3.96 -14.54
C PHE A 61 2.03 4.88 -13.33
N HIS A 62 2.70 6.03 -13.49
CA HIS A 62 2.87 7.02 -12.42
C HIS A 62 1.54 7.70 -12.09
N SER A 63 0.72 7.92 -13.12
CA SER A 63 -0.63 8.50 -13.00
C SER A 63 -1.64 7.54 -12.35
N ALA A 64 -1.41 6.23 -12.46
CA ALA A 64 -2.26 5.18 -11.89
C ALA A 64 -2.08 5.00 -10.37
N ILE A 65 -1.21 5.78 -9.71
CA ILE A 65 -0.95 5.67 -8.27
C ILE A 65 -1.58 6.87 -7.54
N ARG A 66 -2.66 6.64 -6.80
CA ARG A 66 -3.30 7.67 -5.95
C ARG A 66 -3.00 7.38 -4.48
N ILE A 67 -2.27 8.27 -3.82
CA ILE A 67 -2.08 8.19 -2.37
C ILE A 67 -3.35 8.74 -1.72
N GLY A 68 -4.11 7.90 -1.03
CA GLY A 68 -5.22 8.38 -0.21
C GLY A 68 -4.66 9.21 0.94
N GLY A 69 -4.97 10.51 0.95
CA GLY A 69 -4.72 11.36 2.12
C GLY A 69 -5.57 10.87 3.29
N ALA A 70 -4.99 10.81 4.48
CA ALA A 70 -5.71 10.47 5.70
C ALA A 70 -6.86 11.48 5.90
N MET A 71 -8.07 10.98 6.14
CA MET A 71 -9.12 11.76 6.79
C MET A 71 -8.56 12.21 8.13
N GLY A 72 -8.34 13.52 8.27
CA GLY A 72 -8.14 14.14 9.56
C GLY A 72 -9.38 13.91 10.41
N ILE A 73 -9.17 13.45 11.64
CA ILE A 73 -10.05 13.78 12.75
C ILE A 73 -9.44 14.98 13.48
#